data_AF-T0MP18-F1
#
_entry.id   AF-T0MP18-F1
#
_cell.length_a   1.000
_cell.length_b   1.000
_cell.length_c   1.000
_cell.angle_alpha   90.00
_cell.angle_beta   90.00
_cell.angle_gamma   90.00
#
_symmetry.space_group_name_H-M   'P 1'
#
loop_
_entity.id
_entity.type
_entity.pdbx_description
1 polymer ?
#
loop_
_entity_poly.entity_id
_entity_poly.type
_entity_poly.pdbx_seq_one_letter_code
_entity_poly.pdbx_strand_id
1 'polypeptide(L)'
;MPVDKDDLSPGDSNTIEEEPKKKLNIKGWVSKVATGLLIAVLAGSLLYYFWQYRPQKKSEQIAKLKLLSLTNEADSLLEKNMVEDALIIYNEVSKSISEKKEAELYGRVKNKQGVCYSELALISNKKDNLNKAIVAFQEALKVYTIKKYRPEYALVQNNLGIAYSGLSQVRDKEENLAKAISAYQEALKIFTYKKYRIEYAATQNNLGNAYSGLSKVREMGEYLAKAI
;
A
#
# COMPACT_ATOMS: atom_id res chain seq x y z
N MET A 1 -97.70 1.98 76.62
CA MET A 1 -97.13 0.84 77.39
C MET A 1 -95.78 0.48 76.78
N PRO A 2 -94.75 0.26 77.61
CA PRO A 2 -93.33 0.16 77.23
C PRO A 2 -92.94 -1.28 76.87
N VAL A 3 -91.84 -1.49 76.16
CA VAL A 3 -90.86 -2.59 76.39
C VAL A 3 -89.53 -2.20 75.72
N ASP A 4 -88.52 -1.89 76.54
CA ASP A 4 -87.09 -2.01 76.21
C ASP A 4 -86.74 -3.46 75.90
N LYS A 5 -85.77 -3.71 75.02
CA LYS A 5 -84.76 -4.78 75.21
C LYS A 5 -83.59 -4.69 74.22
N ASP A 6 -82.41 -4.67 74.84
CA ASP A 6 -81.19 -5.42 74.53
C ASP A 6 -80.36 -5.07 73.27
N ASP A 7 -79.25 -4.39 73.56
CA ASP A 7 -77.88 -4.95 73.51
C ASP A 7 -77.37 -5.52 72.17
N LEU A 8 -76.32 -4.89 71.63
CA LEU A 8 -75.27 -5.50 70.80
C LEU A 8 -74.20 -4.45 70.45
N SER A 9 -73.02 -4.62 71.04
CA SER A 9 -71.71 -4.16 70.54
C SER A 9 -70.89 -5.44 70.27
N PRO A 10 -69.82 -5.48 69.44
CA PRO A 10 -69.16 -4.42 68.67
C PRO A 10 -68.99 -4.78 67.18
N GLY A 11 -68.66 -3.81 66.35
CA GLY A 11 -68.26 -4.06 64.96
C GLY A 11 -67.24 -3.04 64.51
N ASP A 12 -65.96 -3.37 64.68
CA ASP A 12 -64.81 -2.65 64.15
C ASP A 12 -65.00 -2.41 62.64
N SER A 13 -65.37 -1.17 62.27
CA SER A 13 -65.27 -0.73 60.90
C SER A 13 -63.80 -0.55 60.57
N ASN A 14 -63.20 -1.59 59.97
CA ASN A 14 -61.90 -1.56 59.33
C ASN A 14 -61.80 -0.31 58.43
N THR A 15 -61.15 0.73 58.95
CA THR A 15 -60.57 1.80 58.15
C THR A 15 -59.45 1.18 57.34
N ILE A 16 -59.70 0.98 56.05
CA ILE A 16 -58.64 0.73 55.07
C ILE A 16 -57.80 2.00 55.08
N GLU A 17 -56.66 1.98 55.76
CA GLU A 17 -55.61 2.99 55.58
C GLU A 17 -55.17 2.91 54.11
N GLU A 18 -55.67 3.83 53.28
CA GLU A 18 -55.12 4.00 51.94
C GLU A 18 -53.65 4.41 52.10
N GLU A 19 -52.72 3.50 51.78
CA GLU A 19 -51.30 3.84 51.69
C GLU A 19 -51.12 5.10 50.83
N PRO A 20 -50.34 6.11 51.27
CA PRO A 20 -50.22 7.35 50.53
C PRO A 20 -49.59 7.10 49.17
N LYS A 21 -50.38 7.27 48.09
CA LYS A 21 -49.90 7.20 46.70
C LYS A 21 -48.76 8.21 46.53
N LYS A 22 -47.51 7.72 46.47
CA LYS A 22 -46.33 8.53 46.18
C LYS A 22 -46.58 9.33 44.90
N LYS A 23 -46.75 10.66 45.02
CA LYS A 23 -46.87 11.56 43.87
C LYS A 23 -45.59 11.47 43.05
N LEU A 24 -45.66 10.83 41.89
CA LEU A 24 -44.53 10.66 40.99
C LEU A 24 -44.07 12.05 40.51
N ASN A 25 -42.84 12.45 40.85
CA ASN A 25 -42.27 13.73 40.42
C ASN A 25 -41.81 13.65 38.96
N ILE A 26 -42.77 13.72 38.04
CA ILE A 26 -42.54 13.60 36.59
C ILE A 26 -41.60 14.71 36.10
N LYS A 27 -41.75 15.95 36.58
CA LYS A 27 -40.87 17.06 36.18
C LYS A 27 -39.41 16.83 36.60
N GLY A 28 -39.19 16.37 37.83
CA GLY A 28 -37.85 16.03 38.34
C GLY A 28 -37.23 14.84 37.61
N TRP A 29 -38.04 13.86 37.22
CA TRP A 29 -37.60 12.71 36.42
C TRP A 29 -37.22 13.11 34.99
N VAL A 30 -38.08 13.87 34.30
CA VAL A 30 -37.81 14.39 32.94
C VAL A 30 -36.54 15.25 32.91
N SER A 31 -36.34 16.11 33.91
CA SER A 31 -35.13 16.94 34.01
C SER A 31 -33.85 16.09 34.13
N LYS A 32 -33.85 15.03 34.95
CA LYS A 32 -32.71 14.11 35.11
C LYS A 32 -32.41 13.32 33.83
N VAL A 33 -33.45 12.90 33.11
CA VAL A 33 -33.29 12.23 31.81
C VAL A 33 -32.69 13.20 30.79
N ALA A 34 -33.18 14.44 30.73
CA ALA A 34 -32.68 15.45 29.81
C ALA A 34 -31.20 15.81 30.09
N THR A 35 -30.82 15.99 31.35
CA THR A 35 -29.42 16.25 31.71
C THR A 35 -28.51 15.04 31.44
N GLY A 36 -29.00 13.82 31.69
CA GLY A 36 -28.27 12.60 31.34
C GLY A 36 -28.00 12.46 29.84
N LEU A 37 -28.98 12.78 28.99
CA LEU A 37 -28.81 12.80 27.53
C LEU A 37 -27.79 13.85 27.09
N LEU A 38 -27.82 15.04 27.70
CA LEU A 38 -26.89 16.12 27.36
C LEU A 38 -25.44 15.75 27.70
N ILE A 39 -25.23 15.12 28.85
CA ILE A 39 -23.91 14.60 29.26
C ILE A 39 -23.44 13.51 28.30
N ALA A 40 -24.32 12.60 27.88
CA ALA A 40 -23.97 11.53 26.94
C ALA A 40 -23.55 12.08 25.56
N VAL A 41 -24.25 13.10 25.05
CA VAL A 41 -23.88 13.78 23.79
C VAL A 41 -22.52 14.47 23.92
N LEU A 42 -22.27 15.17 25.01
CA LEU A 42 -20.98 15.84 25.25
C LEU A 42 -19.83 14.83 25.41
N ALA A 43 -20.05 13.75 26.16
CA ALA A 43 -19.07 12.68 26.34
C ALA A 43 -18.78 11.95 25.02
N GLY A 44 -19.82 11.65 24.23
CA GLY A 44 -19.67 11.07 22.90
C GLY A 44 -18.92 11.99 21.93
N SER A 45 -19.19 13.30 21.99
CA SER A 45 -18.48 14.30 21.18
C SER A 45 -17.01 14.42 21.57
N LEU A 46 -16.71 14.41 22.88
CA LEU A 46 -15.33 14.39 23.40
C LEU A 46 -14.59 13.11 23.02
N LEU A 47 -15.23 11.95 23.14
CA LEU A 47 -14.68 10.67 22.71
C LEU A 47 -14.46 10.63 21.20
N TYR A 48 -15.39 11.17 20.41
CA TYR A 48 -15.24 11.30 18.96
C TYR A 48 -14.05 12.21 18.62
N TYR A 49 -13.95 13.37 19.28
CA TYR A 49 -12.83 14.30 19.09
C TYR A 49 -11.50 13.64 19.48
N PHE A 50 -11.45 12.96 20.62
CA PHE A 50 -10.27 12.23 21.10
C PHE A 50 -9.89 11.07 20.18
N TRP A 51 -10.87 10.34 19.65
CA TRP A 51 -10.67 9.25 18.69
C TRP A 51 -10.19 9.78 17.33
N GLN A 52 -10.68 10.93 16.89
CA GLN A 52 -10.25 11.57 15.65
C GLN A 52 -8.84 12.20 15.78
N TYR A 53 -8.51 12.78 16.94
CA TYR A 53 -7.20 13.37 17.27
C TYR A 53 -6.22 12.39 17.96
N ARG A 54 -6.46 11.08 17.84
CA ARG A 54 -5.65 10.05 18.50
C ARG A 54 -4.15 10.22 18.15
N PRO A 55 -3.23 10.22 19.15
CA PRO A 55 -1.79 10.45 18.94
C PRO A 55 -1.12 9.50 17.94
N GLN A 56 -1.75 8.34 17.69
CA GLN A 56 -1.31 7.33 16.74
C GLN A 56 -1.23 7.84 15.29
N LYS A 57 -2.14 8.73 14.85
CA LYS A 57 -2.07 9.32 13.50
C LYS A 57 -0.86 10.24 13.33
N LYS A 58 -0.52 11.00 14.38
CA LYS A 58 0.65 11.88 14.38
C LYS A 58 1.95 11.06 14.33
N SER A 59 2.06 9.99 15.11
CA SER A 59 3.23 9.09 15.05
C SER A 59 3.38 8.41 13.69
N GLU A 60 2.28 8.03 13.05
CA GLU A 60 2.31 7.41 11.72
C GLU A 60 2.78 8.40 10.62
N GLN A 61 2.34 9.65 10.67
CA GLN A 61 2.83 10.68 9.76
C GLN A 61 4.32 10.95 9.95
N ILE A 62 4.80 11.02 11.19
CA ILE A 62 6.22 11.20 11.50
C ILE A 62 7.05 10.02 10.97
N ALA A 63 6.57 8.78 11.16
CA ALA A 63 7.23 7.59 10.62
C ALA A 63 7.31 7.64 9.09
N LYS A 64 6.21 8.02 8.42
CA LYS A 64 6.20 8.18 6.96
C LYS A 64 7.19 9.23 6.46
N LEU A 65 7.28 10.37 7.15
CA LEU A 65 8.25 11.43 6.81
C LEU A 65 9.70 10.96 7.00
N LYS A 66 9.98 10.19 8.06
CA LYS A 66 11.29 9.60 8.28
C LYS A 66 11.68 8.63 7.14
N LEU A 67 10.76 7.75 6.74
CA LEU A 67 11.01 6.82 5.62
C LEU A 67 11.22 7.55 4.29
N LEU A 68 10.45 8.62 4.05
CA LEU A 68 10.63 9.45 2.85
C LEU A 68 11.99 10.17 2.85
N SER A 69 12.42 10.70 3.99
CA SER A 69 13.73 11.32 4.16
C SER A 69 14.86 10.34 3.85
N LEU A 70 14.82 9.14 4.42
CA LEU A 70 15.81 8.08 4.15
C LEU A 70 15.83 7.68 2.68
N THR A 71 14.65 7.59 2.05
CA THR A 71 14.55 7.28 0.62
C THR A 71 15.21 8.36 -0.24
N ASN A 72 15.01 9.64 0.11
CA ASN A 72 15.64 10.75 -0.60
C ASN A 72 17.16 10.79 -0.38
N GLU A 73 17.64 10.42 0.80
CA GLU A 73 19.07 10.26 1.07
C GLU A 73 19.67 9.15 0.18
N ALA A 74 19.01 8.00 0.10
CA ALA A 74 19.41 6.90 -0.79
C ALA A 74 19.39 7.32 -2.28
N ASP A 75 18.42 8.13 -2.69
CA ASP A 75 18.38 8.69 -4.05
C ASP A 75 19.59 9.60 -4.32
N SER A 76 19.95 10.46 -3.36
CA SER A 76 21.13 11.32 -3.49
C SER A 76 22.44 10.52 -3.56
N LEU A 77 22.55 9.41 -2.82
CA LEU A 77 23.69 8.51 -2.89
C LEU A 77 23.77 7.83 -4.26
N LEU A 78 22.63 7.38 -4.80
CA LEU A 78 22.57 6.77 -6.11
C LEU A 78 22.98 7.75 -7.22
N GLU A 79 22.56 9.02 -7.13
CA GLU A 79 23.00 10.09 -8.05
C GLU A 79 24.52 10.33 -8.00
N LYS A 80 25.15 10.07 -6.85
CA LYS A 80 26.62 10.12 -6.67
C LYS A 80 27.32 8.80 -7.03
N ASN A 81 26.60 7.85 -7.63
CA ASN A 81 27.10 6.52 -7.99
C ASN A 81 27.56 5.69 -6.76
N MET A 82 27.07 6.00 -5.56
CA MET A 82 27.30 5.25 -4.32
C MET A 82 26.24 4.14 -4.19
N VAL A 83 26.29 3.19 -5.12
CA VAL A 83 25.22 2.21 -5.36
C VAL A 83 24.98 1.28 -4.17
N GLU A 84 26.06 0.80 -3.53
CA GLU A 84 25.99 -0.12 -2.39
C GLU A 84 25.36 0.56 -1.16
N ASP A 85 25.79 1.79 -0.86
CA ASP A 85 25.25 2.57 0.26
C ASP A 85 23.76 2.89 0.08
N ALA A 86 23.38 3.32 -1.13
CA ALA A 86 21.98 3.54 -1.48
C ALA A 86 21.16 2.24 -1.30
N LEU A 87 21.68 1.11 -1.77
CA LEU A 87 21.01 -0.19 -1.66
C LEU A 87 20.82 -0.63 -0.21
N ILE A 88 21.80 -0.38 0.67
CA ILE A 88 21.67 -0.65 2.11
C ILE A 88 20.47 0.10 2.69
N ILE A 89 20.35 1.39 2.40
CA ILE A 89 19.24 2.21 2.89
C ILE A 89 17.91 1.74 2.30
N TYR A 90 17.84 1.46 1.00
CA TYR A 90 16.61 0.92 0.39
C TYR A 90 16.18 -0.41 0.99
N ASN A 91 17.12 -1.30 1.31
CA ASN A 91 16.84 -2.56 2.00
C ASN A 91 16.28 -2.33 3.39
N GLU A 92 16.81 -1.35 4.13
CA GLU A 92 16.32 -1.02 5.47
C GLU A 92 14.92 -0.42 5.42
N VAL A 93 14.69 0.55 4.53
CA VAL A 93 13.36 1.15 4.30
C VAL A 93 12.37 0.07 3.89
N SER A 94 12.76 -0.86 3.01
CA SER A 94 11.90 -1.94 2.53
C SER A 94 11.40 -2.88 3.63
N LYS A 95 12.10 -3.01 4.77
CA LYS A 95 11.63 -3.84 5.91
C LYS A 95 10.45 -3.22 6.64
N SER A 96 10.30 -1.89 6.55
CA SER A 96 9.32 -1.12 7.32
C SER A 96 8.07 -0.75 6.51
N ILE A 97 8.03 -1.06 5.22
CA ILE A 97 6.94 -0.70 4.31
C ILE A 97 6.26 -1.92 3.70
N SER A 98 5.00 -1.76 3.33
CA SER A 98 4.23 -2.83 2.66
C SER A 98 3.47 -2.31 1.45
N GLU A 99 3.19 -3.20 0.49
CA GLU A 99 2.39 -2.91 -0.70
C GLU A 99 1.01 -2.32 -0.36
N LYS A 100 0.37 -2.82 0.71
CA LYS A 100 -1.00 -2.43 1.08
C LYS A 100 -1.08 -1.07 1.77
N LYS A 101 -0.09 -0.75 2.59
CA LYS A 101 -0.13 0.44 3.47
C LYS A 101 0.62 1.62 2.86
N GLU A 102 1.79 1.39 2.27
CA GLU A 102 2.63 2.42 1.66
C GLU A 102 2.88 2.16 0.17
N ALA A 103 1.82 1.77 -0.57
CA ALA A 103 1.90 1.33 -1.96
C ALA A 103 2.90 2.12 -2.82
N GLU A 104 2.74 3.45 -2.91
CA GLU A 104 3.62 4.30 -3.73
C GLU A 104 5.09 4.25 -3.33
N LEU A 105 5.36 4.38 -2.02
CA LEU A 105 6.72 4.34 -1.50
C LEU A 105 7.33 2.95 -1.69
N TYR A 106 6.53 1.90 -1.50
CA TYR A 106 6.92 0.52 -1.78
C TYR A 106 7.32 0.35 -3.25
N GLY A 107 6.49 0.79 -4.19
CA GLY A 107 6.82 0.75 -5.63
C GLY A 107 8.11 1.52 -5.96
N ARG A 108 8.31 2.70 -5.36
CA ARG A 108 9.51 3.53 -5.57
C ARG A 108 10.76 2.82 -5.07
N VAL A 109 10.74 2.35 -3.83
CA VAL A 109 11.89 1.65 -3.20
C VAL A 109 12.22 0.38 -3.97
N LYS A 110 11.23 -0.41 -4.36
CA LYS A 110 11.45 -1.63 -5.17
C LYS A 110 12.04 -1.34 -6.53
N ASN A 111 11.55 -0.32 -7.24
CA ASN A 111 12.16 0.11 -8.50
C ASN A 111 13.63 0.52 -8.29
N LYS A 112 13.92 1.32 -7.26
CA LYS A 112 15.28 1.79 -6.99
C LYS A 112 16.23 0.65 -6.59
N GLN A 113 15.80 -0.32 -5.79
CA GLN A 113 16.55 -1.55 -5.55
C GLN A 113 16.88 -2.26 -6.86
N GLY A 114 15.92 -2.35 -7.78
CA GLY A 114 16.14 -2.95 -9.10
C GLY A 114 17.18 -2.22 -9.93
N VAL A 115 17.20 -0.88 -9.88
CA VAL A 115 18.24 -0.05 -10.51
C VAL A 115 19.60 -0.34 -9.90
N CYS A 116 19.72 -0.30 -8.57
CA CYS A 116 21.00 -0.60 -7.89
C CYS A 116 21.53 -1.98 -8.27
N TYR A 117 20.68 -3.01 -8.28
CA TYR A 117 21.11 -4.35 -8.69
C TYR A 117 21.50 -4.40 -10.18
N SER A 118 20.84 -3.65 -11.05
CA SER A 118 21.21 -3.59 -12.48
C SER A 118 22.58 -2.94 -12.67
N GLU A 119 22.90 -1.89 -11.91
CA GLU A 119 24.21 -1.24 -11.92
C GLU A 119 25.30 -2.16 -11.34
N LEU A 120 25.03 -2.81 -10.21
CA LEU A 120 25.95 -3.78 -9.62
C LEU A 120 26.23 -4.96 -10.57
N ALA A 121 25.26 -5.37 -11.39
CA ALA A 121 25.45 -6.43 -12.38
C ALA A 121 26.47 -6.08 -13.48
N LEU A 122 26.77 -4.79 -13.69
CA LEU A 122 27.84 -4.35 -14.59
C LEU A 122 29.23 -4.52 -13.98
N ILE A 123 29.32 -4.61 -12.65
CA ILE A 123 30.57 -4.63 -11.90
C ILE A 123 30.89 -6.05 -11.41
N SER A 124 29.93 -6.75 -10.82
CA SER A 124 30.14 -8.08 -10.22
C SER A 124 28.86 -8.91 -10.21
N ASN A 125 29.02 -10.23 -10.05
CA ASN A 125 27.92 -11.19 -9.86
C ASN A 125 26.73 -10.98 -10.83
N LYS A 126 27.04 -10.72 -12.11
CA LYS A 126 26.08 -10.28 -13.13
C LYS A 126 24.78 -11.07 -13.12
N LYS A 127 24.85 -12.41 -13.13
CA LYS A 127 23.67 -13.30 -13.09
C LYS A 127 22.78 -13.03 -11.89
N ASP A 128 23.36 -13.03 -10.70
CA ASP A 128 22.61 -12.94 -9.44
C ASP A 128 22.02 -11.55 -9.24
N ASN A 129 22.80 -10.52 -9.57
CA ASN A 129 22.34 -9.14 -9.53
C ASN A 129 21.22 -8.89 -10.54
N LEU A 130 21.29 -9.42 -11.77
CA LEU A 130 20.19 -9.34 -12.72
C LEU A 130 18.92 -10.06 -12.23
N ASN A 131 19.06 -11.24 -11.62
CA ASN A 131 17.91 -11.94 -11.03
C ASN A 131 17.27 -11.11 -9.91
N LYS A 132 18.08 -10.50 -9.02
CA LYS A 132 17.57 -9.61 -7.95
C LYS A 132 16.90 -8.36 -8.52
N ALA A 133 17.46 -7.78 -9.59
CA ALA A 133 16.87 -6.64 -10.29
C ALA A 133 15.49 -6.98 -10.85
N ILE A 134 15.36 -8.12 -11.54
CA ILE A 134 14.09 -8.61 -12.10
C ILE A 134 13.04 -8.77 -11.00
N VAL A 135 13.39 -9.42 -9.88
CA VAL A 135 12.47 -9.59 -8.74
C VAL A 135 12.04 -8.22 -8.19
N ALA A 136 12.97 -7.29 -7.99
CA ALA A 136 12.65 -5.97 -7.47
C ALA A 136 11.73 -5.16 -8.42
N PHE A 137 11.96 -5.21 -9.73
CA PHE A 137 11.07 -4.58 -10.71
C PHE A 137 9.70 -5.25 -10.74
N GLN A 138 9.60 -6.57 -10.65
CA GLN A 138 8.32 -7.28 -10.55
C GLN A 138 7.53 -6.89 -9.30
N GLU A 139 8.19 -6.74 -8.15
CA GLU A 139 7.55 -6.22 -6.93
C GLU A 139 7.06 -4.79 -7.12
N ALA A 140 7.82 -3.93 -7.81
CA ALA A 140 7.38 -2.57 -8.13
C ALA A 140 6.14 -2.55 -9.05
N LEU A 141 6.04 -3.48 -10.00
CA LEU A 141 4.90 -3.63 -10.92
C LEU A 141 3.62 -4.18 -10.27
N LYS A 142 3.68 -4.66 -9.02
CA LYS A 142 2.46 -4.93 -8.23
C LYS A 142 1.72 -3.63 -7.86
N VAL A 143 2.49 -2.56 -7.64
CA VAL A 143 1.97 -1.23 -7.29
C VAL A 143 1.75 -0.38 -8.53
N TYR A 144 2.78 -0.28 -9.37
CA TYR A 144 2.76 0.52 -10.58
C TYR A 144 2.05 -0.25 -11.66
N THR A 145 0.96 0.31 -12.17
CA THR A 145 0.11 -0.33 -13.17
C THR A 145 -0.18 0.64 -14.29
N ILE A 146 -0.61 0.14 -15.44
CA ILE A 146 -1.01 1.00 -16.55
C ILE A 146 -2.21 1.93 -16.21
N LYS A 147 -2.95 1.65 -15.13
CA LYS A 147 -4.06 2.49 -14.65
C LYS A 147 -3.62 3.50 -13.59
N LYS A 148 -2.62 3.16 -12.78
CA LYS A 148 -2.15 3.95 -11.64
C LYS A 148 -0.62 4.05 -11.66
N TYR A 149 -0.07 5.26 -11.60
CA TYR A 149 1.37 5.53 -11.76
C TYR A 149 1.86 5.16 -13.16
N ARG A 150 1.20 5.73 -14.17
CA ARG A 150 1.43 5.40 -15.59
C ARG A 150 2.88 5.60 -16.04
N PRO A 151 3.52 6.75 -15.76
CA PRO A 151 4.92 6.95 -16.14
C PRO A 151 5.87 5.99 -15.42
N GLU A 152 5.64 5.75 -14.13
CA GLU A 152 6.45 4.85 -13.32
C GLU A 152 6.32 3.40 -13.79
N TYR A 153 5.11 2.96 -14.15
CA TYR A 153 4.87 1.66 -14.78
C TYR A 153 5.73 1.47 -16.04
N ALA A 154 5.74 2.47 -16.92
CA ALA A 154 6.50 2.42 -18.16
C ALA A 154 8.01 2.41 -17.92
N LEU A 155 8.49 3.19 -16.95
CA LEU A 155 9.88 3.22 -16.55
C LEU A 155 10.34 1.86 -16.01
N VAL A 156 9.56 1.26 -15.10
CA VAL A 156 9.87 -0.06 -14.54
C VAL A 156 9.84 -1.14 -15.61
N GLN A 157 8.86 -1.10 -16.53
CA GLN A 157 8.81 -2.04 -17.66
C GLN A 157 10.05 -1.92 -18.56
N ASN A 158 10.50 -0.71 -18.88
CA ASN A 158 11.74 -0.53 -19.64
C ASN A 158 12.95 -1.10 -18.87
N ASN A 159 13.07 -0.82 -17.57
CA ASN A 159 14.18 -1.32 -16.76
C ASN A 159 14.15 -2.85 -16.62
N LEU A 160 12.96 -3.44 -16.48
CA LEU A 160 12.77 -4.88 -16.49
C LEU A 160 13.22 -5.50 -17.83
N GLY A 161 12.92 -4.85 -18.95
CA GLY A 161 13.41 -5.27 -20.26
C GLY A 161 14.93 -5.21 -20.37
N ILE A 162 15.57 -4.19 -19.80
CA ILE A 162 17.04 -4.07 -19.74
C ILE A 162 17.63 -5.24 -18.93
N ALA A 163 17.05 -5.54 -17.77
CA ALA A 163 17.53 -6.63 -16.92
C ALA A 163 17.40 -8.00 -17.64
N TYR A 164 16.29 -8.27 -18.32
CA TYR A 164 16.13 -9.48 -19.12
C TYR A 164 17.11 -9.53 -20.31
N SER A 165 17.32 -8.43 -21.02
CA SER A 165 18.32 -8.35 -22.10
C SER A 165 19.73 -8.63 -21.57
N GLY A 166 20.07 -8.10 -20.39
CA GLY A 166 21.32 -8.40 -19.69
C GLY A 166 21.43 -9.89 -19.36
N LEU A 167 20.34 -10.52 -18.91
CA LEU A 167 20.32 -11.93 -18.52
C LEU A 167 20.41 -12.87 -19.73
N SER A 168 19.88 -12.46 -20.89
CA SER A 168 20.01 -13.22 -22.14
C SER A 168 21.46 -13.41 -22.61
N GLN A 169 22.37 -12.52 -22.17
CA GLN A 169 23.81 -12.64 -22.44
C GLN A 169 24.48 -13.66 -21.53
N VAL A 170 23.77 -14.11 -20.48
CA VAL A 170 24.26 -15.03 -19.46
C VAL A 170 23.63 -16.41 -19.59
N ARG A 171 22.31 -16.48 -19.82
CA ARG A 171 21.56 -17.73 -19.94
C ARG A 171 20.25 -17.56 -20.71
N ASP A 172 19.67 -18.68 -21.15
CA ASP A 172 18.30 -18.78 -21.69
C ASP A 172 18.01 -17.65 -22.69
N LYS A 173 18.90 -17.49 -23.67
CA LYS A 173 19.01 -16.28 -24.48
C LYS A 173 17.70 -15.95 -25.20
N GLU A 174 17.08 -16.94 -25.85
CA GLU A 174 15.81 -16.75 -26.54
C GLU A 174 14.68 -16.32 -25.59
N GLU A 175 14.51 -17.05 -24.48
CA GLU A 175 13.44 -16.78 -23.51
C GLU A 175 13.59 -15.38 -22.89
N ASN A 176 14.80 -15.02 -22.48
CA ASN A 176 15.06 -13.72 -21.88
C ASN A 176 14.92 -12.57 -22.88
N LEU A 177 15.30 -12.76 -24.16
CA LEU A 177 15.04 -11.75 -25.19
C LEU A 177 13.55 -11.57 -25.46
N ALA A 178 12.76 -12.65 -25.48
CA ALA A 178 11.31 -12.58 -25.63
C ALA A 178 10.65 -11.81 -24.46
N LYS A 179 11.09 -12.07 -23.22
CA LYS A 179 10.62 -11.32 -22.03
C LYS A 179 11.02 -9.85 -22.10
N ALA A 180 12.23 -9.55 -22.56
CA ALA A 180 12.67 -8.16 -22.74
C ALA A 180 11.81 -7.41 -23.75
N ILE A 181 11.54 -8.02 -24.92
CA ILE A 181 10.67 -7.47 -25.96
C ILE A 181 9.28 -7.15 -25.39
N SER A 182 8.68 -8.09 -24.66
CA SER A 182 7.38 -7.88 -24.03
C SER A 182 7.39 -6.70 -23.07
N ALA A 183 8.40 -6.59 -22.21
CA ALA A 183 8.52 -5.49 -21.25
C ALA A 183 8.70 -4.12 -21.96
N TYR A 184 9.55 -4.05 -22.99
CA TYR A 184 9.70 -2.82 -23.79
C TYR A 184 8.41 -2.43 -24.51
N GLN A 185 7.66 -3.39 -25.04
CA GLN A 185 6.35 -3.13 -25.65
C GLN A 185 5.34 -2.57 -24.64
N GLU A 186 5.31 -3.08 -23.40
CA GLU A 186 4.48 -2.51 -22.34
C GLU A 186 4.88 -1.06 -22.01
N ALA A 187 6.19 -0.76 -21.93
CA ALA A 187 6.66 0.60 -21.71
C ALA A 187 6.22 1.56 -22.84
N LEU A 188 6.27 1.11 -24.09
CA LEU A 188 5.89 1.89 -25.28
C LEU A 188 4.39 2.16 -25.41
N LYS A 189 3.53 1.50 -24.61
CA LYS A 189 2.11 1.90 -24.50
C LYS A 189 1.92 3.27 -23.85
N ILE A 190 2.91 3.72 -23.07
CA ILE A 190 2.88 4.99 -22.34
C ILE A 190 3.95 5.94 -22.88
N PHE A 191 5.19 5.46 -23.03
CA PHE A 191 6.26 6.22 -23.65
C PHE A 191 5.95 6.36 -25.13
N THR A 192 5.55 7.56 -25.51
CA THR A 192 5.22 7.91 -26.89
C THR A 192 6.11 9.06 -27.33
N TYR A 193 6.39 9.12 -28.63
CA TYR A 193 7.19 10.19 -29.22
C TYR A 193 6.71 11.60 -28.82
N LYS A 194 5.38 11.79 -28.68
CA LYS A 194 4.77 13.10 -28.37
C LYS A 194 4.99 13.56 -26.92
N LYS A 195 5.02 12.65 -25.95
CA LYS A 195 5.01 13.00 -24.51
C LYS A 195 6.31 12.65 -23.78
N TYR A 196 7.00 11.61 -24.22
CA TYR A 196 8.20 11.06 -23.57
C TYR A 196 9.24 10.74 -24.63
N ARG A 197 9.68 11.75 -25.38
CA ARG A 197 10.50 11.58 -26.59
C ARG A 197 11.82 10.84 -26.30
N ILE A 198 12.46 11.15 -25.17
CA ILE A 198 13.75 10.58 -24.78
C ILE A 198 13.56 9.11 -24.40
N GLU A 199 12.60 8.83 -23.52
CA GLU A 199 12.29 7.49 -23.05
C GLU A 199 11.78 6.60 -24.19
N TYR A 200 10.97 7.15 -25.09
CA TYR A 200 10.51 6.47 -26.30
C TYR A 200 11.70 6.05 -27.19
N ALA A 201 12.61 6.97 -27.48
CA ALA A 201 13.77 6.68 -28.32
C ALA A 201 14.68 5.61 -27.68
N ALA A 202 14.97 5.74 -26.39
CA ALA A 202 15.76 4.76 -25.64
C ALA A 202 15.08 3.37 -25.63
N THR A 203 13.78 3.31 -25.37
CA THR A 203 13.02 2.05 -25.34
C THR A 203 12.94 1.40 -26.72
N GLN A 204 12.73 2.18 -27.79
CA GLN A 204 12.76 1.67 -29.17
C GLN A 204 14.12 1.12 -29.57
N ASN A 205 15.21 1.80 -29.20
CA ASN A 205 16.56 1.30 -29.44
C ASN A 205 16.80 -0.04 -28.73
N ASN A 206 16.39 -0.14 -27.47
CA ASN A 206 16.49 -1.38 -26.71
C ASN A 206 15.65 -2.51 -27.32
N LEU A 207 14.43 -2.20 -27.76
CA LEU A 207 13.54 -3.13 -28.45
C LEU A 207 14.17 -3.64 -29.76
N GLY A 208 14.77 -2.76 -30.56
CA GLY A 208 15.48 -3.13 -31.80
C GLY A 208 16.66 -4.06 -31.53
N ASN A 209 17.46 -3.76 -30.49
CA ASN A 209 18.56 -4.62 -30.07
C ASN A 209 18.07 -6.02 -29.64
N ALA A 210 16.95 -6.08 -28.91
CA ALA A 210 16.37 -7.35 -28.48
C ALA A 210 15.86 -8.19 -29.67
N TYR A 211 15.19 -7.57 -30.65
CA TYR A 211 14.77 -8.25 -31.88
C TYR A 211 15.95 -8.76 -32.71
N SER A 212 17.00 -7.94 -32.87
CA SER A 212 18.22 -8.35 -33.55
C SER A 212 18.88 -9.56 -32.87
N GLY A 213 18.94 -9.53 -31.54
CA GLY A 213 19.43 -10.66 -30.75
C GLY A 213 18.61 -11.92 -30.94
N LEU A 214 17.27 -11.79 -30.97
CA LEU A 214 16.35 -12.93 -31.08
C LEU A 214 16.43 -13.57 -32.47
N SER A 215 16.47 -12.76 -33.52
CA SER A 215 16.63 -13.23 -34.91
C SER A 215 17.89 -14.09 -35.06
N LYS A 216 19.02 -13.64 -34.52
CA LYS A 216 20.30 -14.37 -34.59
C LYS A 216 20.24 -15.73 -33.90
N VAL A 217 19.52 -15.83 -32.78
CA VAL A 217 19.39 -17.10 -32.04
C VAL A 217 18.55 -18.10 -32.83
N ARG A 218 17.43 -17.64 -33.39
CA ARG A 218 16.53 -18.49 -34.17
C ARG A 218 17.18 -18.99 -35.46
N GLU A 219 17.84 -18.10 -36.17
CA GLU A 219 18.58 -18.45 -37.39
C GLU A 219 19.66 -19.51 -37.09
N MET A 220 20.45 -19.33 -36.02
CA MET A 220 21.43 -20.33 -35.57
C MET A 220 20.77 -21.67 -35.24
N GLY A 221 19.61 -21.65 -34.58
CA GLY A 221 18.84 -22.86 -34.26
C GLY A 221 18.39 -23.62 -35.51
N GLU A 222 17.93 -22.92 -36.54
CA GLU A 222 17.54 -23.52 -37.82
C GLU A 222 18.73 -24.16 -38.56
N TYR A 223 19.91 -23.52 -38.53
CA TYR A 223 21.11 -24.11 -39.13
C TYR A 223 21.59 -25.35 -38.36
N LEU A 224 21.58 -25.30 -37.03
CA LEU A 224 21.94 -26.46 -36.19
C LEU A 224 20.99 -27.65 -36.42
N ALA A 225 19.69 -27.39 -36.58
CA ALA A 225 18.71 -28.43 -36.86
C ALA A 225 18.89 -29.11 -38.23
N LYS A 226 19.52 -28.42 -39.20
CA LYS A 226 19.86 -28.98 -40.51
C LYS A 226 21.19 -29.76 -40.52
N ALA A 227 22.03 -29.57 -39.51
CA ALA A 227 23.37 -30.15 -39.42
C ALA A 227 23.42 -31.49 -38.66
N ILE A 228 22.30 -31.91 -38.05
CA ILE A 228 22.11 -33.16 -37.31
C ILE A 228 21.20 -34.07 -38.14
#